data_AF-A0A2V9M7P1-F1
#
_entry.id   AF-A0A2V9M7P1-F1
#
_cell.length_a   1.000
_cell.length_b   1.000
_cell.length_c   1.000
_cell.angle_alpha   90.00
_cell.angle_beta   90.00
_cell.angle_gamma   90.00
#
_symmetry.space_group_name_H-M   'P 1'
#
loop_
_entity.id
_entity.type
_entity.pdbx_description
1 polymer ?
#
loop_
_entity_poly.entity_id
_entity_poly.type
_entity_poly.pdbx_seq_one_letter_code
_entity_poly.pdbx_strand_id
1 'polypeptide(L)'
;MEISQRTLKTREDSLGLVKTRQAGGVATLLDLRQAEQLVDTAAQSIPVLQQQIEQTENRISLLIAKNPDHVARGRSLTDQALPPDVPAGLPSALLERRPDIRAAEQSLIAANARIGVAKAAYFPQVTLTGLLGGKSTQLTSLFSGPHSSWSFVPQVGQPIFTAARLKGSVKQAEAQRESALVRYEQTIQTAFT
;
A
#
# COMPACT_ATOMS: atom_id res chain seq x y z
N MET A 1 11.18 -22.99 16.51
CA MET A 1 12.59 -23.42 16.50
C MET A 1 12.94 -24.26 17.73
N GLU A 2 12.80 -23.72 18.94
CA GLU A 2 13.14 -24.43 20.19
C GLU A 2 12.44 -25.80 20.32
N ILE A 3 11.14 -25.85 20.03
CA ILE A 3 10.37 -27.11 20.06
C ILE A 3 10.97 -28.15 19.09
N SER A 4 11.27 -27.77 17.85
CA SER A 4 11.83 -28.66 16.84
C SER A 4 13.24 -29.14 17.19
N GLN A 5 14.09 -28.27 17.75
CA GLN A 5 15.42 -28.65 18.24
C GLN A 5 15.33 -29.64 19.40
N ARG A 6 14.41 -29.41 20.34
CA ARG A 6 14.15 -30.33 21.45
C ARG A 6 13.61 -31.66 20.94
N THR A 7 12.70 -31.65 19.97
CA THR A 7 12.18 -32.87 19.34
C THR A 7 13.30 -33.65 18.65
N LEU A 8 14.15 -32.99 17.85
CA LEU A 8 15.30 -33.64 17.22
C LEU A 8 16.18 -34.32 18.27
N LYS A 9 16.55 -33.60 19.33
CA LYS A 9 17.36 -34.16 20.41
C LYS A 9 16.73 -35.38 21.07
N THR A 10 15.43 -35.33 21.37
CA THR A 10 14.71 -36.50 21.91
C THR A 10 14.70 -37.69 20.94
N ARG A 11 14.64 -37.45 19.63
CA ARG A 11 14.72 -38.52 18.61
C ARG A 11 16.13 -39.11 18.51
N GLU A 12 17.17 -38.28 18.58
CA GLU A 12 18.57 -38.72 18.59
C GLU A 12 18.88 -39.59 19.81
N ASP A 13 18.45 -39.17 21.00
CA ASP A 13 18.62 -39.93 22.24
C ASP A 13 17.90 -41.30 22.15
N SER A 14 16.69 -41.31 21.56
CA SER A 14 15.92 -42.55 21.32
C SER A 14 16.62 -43.48 20.32
N LEU A 15 17.19 -42.93 19.24
CA LEU A 15 17.98 -43.69 18.27
C LEU A 15 19.22 -44.31 18.93
N GLY A 16 19.88 -43.61 19.84
CA GLY A 16 21.00 -44.15 20.61
C GLY A 16 20.61 -45.39 21.45
N LEU A 17 19.44 -45.35 22.08
CA LEU A 17 18.90 -46.48 22.83
C LEU A 17 18.59 -47.68 21.92
N VAL A 18 17.95 -47.44 20.77
CA VAL A 18 17.63 -48.49 19.79
C VAL A 18 18.90 -49.13 19.21
N LYS A 19 19.92 -48.33 18.88
CA LYS A 19 21.25 -48.82 18.45
C LYS A 19 21.87 -49.74 19.49
N THR A 20 21.84 -49.35 20.76
CA THR A 20 22.39 -50.17 21.86
C THR A 20 21.63 -51.49 22.00
N ARG A 21 20.29 -51.47 21.91
CA ARG A 21 19.46 -52.68 21.97
C ARG A 21 19.65 -53.61 20.77
N GLN A 22 19.85 -53.05 19.58
CA GLN A 22 20.13 -53.83 18.37
C GLN A 22 21.50 -54.51 18.45
N ALA A 23 22.53 -53.80 18.93
CA ALA A 23 23.86 -54.37 19.17
C ALA A 23 23.83 -55.51 20.21
N GLY A 24 22.94 -55.41 21.20
CA GLY A 24 22.66 -56.46 22.18
C GLY A 24 21.70 -57.57 21.70
N GLY A 25 21.25 -57.55 20.43
CA GLY A 25 20.37 -58.58 19.84
C GLY A 25 18.90 -58.52 20.25
N VAL A 26 18.47 -57.47 20.96
CA VAL A 26 17.10 -57.32 21.48
C VAL A 26 16.17 -56.58 20.51
N ALA A 27 16.71 -55.65 19.72
CA ALA A 27 15.95 -54.89 18.72
C ALA A 27 16.29 -55.33 17.29
N THR A 28 15.34 -55.18 16.37
CA THR A 28 15.51 -55.58 14.98
C THR A 28 16.17 -54.48 14.13
N LEU A 29 16.66 -54.84 12.94
CA LEU A 29 17.10 -53.84 11.96
C LEU A 29 15.97 -52.91 11.52
N LEU A 30 14.72 -53.40 11.49
CA LEU A 30 13.56 -52.58 11.16
C LEU A 30 13.37 -51.45 12.18
N ASP A 31 13.46 -51.78 13.47
CA ASP A 31 13.34 -50.79 14.56
C ASP A 31 14.42 -49.71 14.46
N LEU A 32 15.65 -50.11 14.10
CA LEU A 32 16.76 -49.19 13.87
C LEU A 32 16.45 -48.24 12.70
N ARG A 33 16.01 -48.76 11.54
CA ARG A 33 15.69 -47.94 10.37
C ARG A 33 14.52 -46.99 10.63
N GLN A 34 13.51 -47.43 11.38
CA GLN A 34 12.40 -46.57 11.77
C GLN A 34 12.85 -45.43 12.69
N ALA A 35 13.74 -45.70 13.64
CA ALA A 35 14.31 -44.68 14.51
C ALA A 35 15.19 -43.67 13.74
N GLU A 36 15.98 -44.14 12.78
CA GLU A 36 16.76 -43.27 11.88
C GLU A 36 15.84 -42.33 11.08
N GLN A 37 14.79 -42.87 10.48
CA GLN A 37 13.84 -42.06 9.70
C GLN A 37 13.13 -40.99 10.56
N LEU A 38 12.86 -41.27 11.83
CA LEU A 38 12.27 -40.29 12.75
C LEU A 38 13.23 -39.14 13.08
N VAL A 39 14.53 -39.42 13.21
CA VAL A 39 15.57 -38.38 13.36
C VAL A 39 15.65 -37.54 12.10
N ASP A 40 15.72 -38.16 10.92
CA ASP A 40 15.81 -37.47 9.64
C ASP A 40 14.60 -36.55 9.41
N THR A 41 13.39 -37.06 9.70
CA THR A 41 12.15 -36.29 9.60
C THR A 41 12.15 -35.09 10.57
N ALA A 42 12.64 -35.27 11.80
CA ALA A 42 12.73 -34.18 12.76
C ALA A 42 13.77 -33.12 12.31
N ALA A 43 14.92 -33.56 11.79
CA ALA A 43 15.99 -32.70 11.31
C ALA A 43 15.55 -31.84 10.10
N GLN A 44 14.74 -32.39 9.20
CA GLN A 44 14.20 -31.68 8.03
C GLN A 44 13.35 -30.44 8.41
N SER A 45 12.72 -30.43 9.59
CA SER A 45 11.88 -29.31 10.01
C SER A 45 12.68 -28.05 10.39
N ILE A 46 13.94 -28.21 10.80
CA ILE A 46 14.82 -27.14 11.27
C ILE A 46 15.16 -26.12 10.17
N PRO A 47 15.71 -26.52 9.00
CA PRO A 47 16.05 -25.57 7.94
C PRO A 47 14.82 -24.84 7.39
N VAL A 48 13.66 -25.51 7.32
CA VAL A 48 12.40 -24.89 6.90
C VAL A 48 11.99 -23.78 7.87
N LEU A 49 12.05 -24.04 9.18
CA LEU A 49 11.74 -23.04 10.20
C LEU A 49 12.75 -21.90 10.22
N GLN A 50 14.04 -22.19 10.03
CA GLN A 50 15.07 -21.16 9.93
C GLN A 50 14.82 -20.23 8.75
N GLN A 51 14.51 -20.78 7.58
CA GLN A 51 14.15 -19.99 6.40
C GLN A 51 12.91 -19.13 6.66
N GLN A 52 11.86 -19.67 7.30
CA GLN A 52 10.66 -18.91 7.64
C GLN A 52 10.94 -17.76 8.62
N ILE A 53 11.84 -17.99 9.58
CA ILE A 53 12.30 -16.96 10.52
C ILE A 53 12.98 -15.84 9.75
N GLU A 54 13.99 -16.15 8.93
CA GLU A 54 14.73 -15.16 8.14
C GLU A 54 13.79 -14.38 7.20
N GLN A 55 12.84 -15.05 6.53
CA GLN A 55 11.84 -14.39 5.68
C GLN A 55 10.95 -13.42 6.48
N THR A 56 10.56 -13.80 7.69
CA THR A 56 9.75 -12.96 8.57
C THR A 56 10.56 -11.75 9.07
N GLU A 57 11.82 -11.94 9.43
CA GLU A 57 12.73 -10.86 9.84
C GLU A 57 12.99 -9.87 8.70
N ASN A 58 13.16 -10.37 7.49
CA ASN A 58 13.31 -9.53 6.30
C ASN A 58 12.03 -8.73 6.03
N ARG A 59 10.86 -9.34 6.21
CA ARG A 59 9.57 -8.65 6.07
C ARG A 59 9.39 -7.56 7.14
N ILE A 60 9.78 -7.81 8.38
CA ILE A 60 9.77 -6.81 9.45
C ILE A 60 10.73 -5.68 9.11
N SER A 61 11.96 -6.00 8.68
CA SER A 61 12.99 -5.02 8.29
C SER A 61 12.50 -4.12 7.16
N LEU A 62 11.83 -4.69 6.15
CA LEU A 62 11.21 -3.95 5.05
C LEU A 62 10.13 -2.98 5.56
N LEU A 63 9.26 -3.42 6.47
CA LEU A 63 8.19 -2.59 7.04
C LEU A 63 8.71 -1.41 7.87
N ILE A 64 9.90 -1.55 8.49
CA ILE A 64 10.56 -0.48 9.25
C ILE A 64 11.62 0.27 8.44
N ALA A 65 11.66 0.06 7.12
CA ALA A 65 12.60 0.67 6.19
C ALA A 65 14.08 0.50 6.59
N LYS A 66 14.45 -0.69 7.08
CA LYS A 66 15.83 -1.07 7.43
C LYS A 66 16.34 -2.18 6.52
N ASN A 67 17.66 -2.28 6.42
CA ASN A 67 18.30 -3.43 5.79
C ASN A 67 17.98 -4.72 6.56
N PRO A 68 17.94 -5.88 5.87
CA PRO A 68 17.82 -7.19 6.52
C PRO A 68 18.83 -7.37 7.67
N ASP A 69 18.32 -7.63 8.87
CA ASP A 69 19.11 -7.94 10.05
C ASP A 69 18.31 -8.83 11.00
N HIS A 70 19.00 -9.49 11.93
CA HIS A 70 18.37 -10.33 12.94
C HIS A 70 17.49 -9.48 13.87
N VAL A 71 16.27 -9.96 14.13
CA VAL A 71 15.32 -9.24 14.99
C VAL A 71 15.41 -9.78 16.42
N ALA A 72 15.76 -8.91 17.37
CA ALA A 72 15.82 -9.26 18.78
C ALA A 72 14.50 -9.91 19.25
N ARG A 73 14.60 -11.08 19.89
CA ARG A 73 13.44 -11.80 20.42
C ARG A 73 12.95 -11.13 21.69
N GLY A 74 11.66 -10.82 21.72
CA GLY A 74 10.99 -10.24 22.89
C GLY A 74 10.44 -11.31 23.82
N ARG A 75 9.27 -11.02 24.40
CA ARG A 75 8.55 -11.94 25.28
C ARG A 75 8.03 -13.17 24.53
N SER A 76 7.81 -14.27 25.26
CA SER A 76 7.16 -15.45 24.73
C SER A 76 5.74 -15.11 24.23
N LEU A 77 5.19 -15.92 23.32
CA LEU A 77 3.84 -15.71 22.80
C LEU A 77 2.77 -15.67 23.90
N THR A 78 2.98 -16.40 25.01
CA THR A 78 2.06 -16.46 26.15
C THR A 78 2.19 -15.27 27.09
N ASP A 79 3.31 -14.53 27.04
CA ASP A 79 3.59 -13.37 27.89
C ASP A 79 3.39 -12.04 27.16
N GLN A 80 2.84 -12.06 25.94
CA GLN A 80 2.51 -10.87 25.17
C GLN A 80 1.24 -10.22 25.73
N ALA A 81 1.29 -8.89 25.89
CA ALA A 81 0.11 -8.13 26.26
C ALA A 81 -0.90 -8.18 25.11
N LEU A 82 -2.12 -8.64 25.40
CA LEU A 82 -3.19 -8.54 24.44
C LEU A 82 -3.54 -7.05 24.22
N PRO A 83 -3.85 -6.64 22.97
CA PRO A 83 -4.42 -5.33 22.74
C PRO A 83 -5.65 -5.12 23.62
N PRO A 84 -5.91 -3.89 24.09
CA PRO A 84 -7.13 -3.59 24.81
C PRO A 84 -8.34 -3.88 23.92
N ASP A 85 -9.44 -4.32 24.53
CA ASP A 85 -10.68 -4.53 23.79
C ASP A 85 -11.17 -3.19 23.24
N VAL A 86 -11.35 -3.11 21.92
CA VAL A 86 -11.76 -1.88 21.25
C VAL A 86 -13.27 -1.96 21.05
N PRO A 87 -14.08 -1.11 21.71
CA PRO A 87 -15.52 -1.15 21.54
C PRO A 87 -15.85 -0.79 20.09
N ALA A 88 -16.65 -1.63 19.44
CA ALA A 88 -17.07 -1.44 18.04
C ALA A 88 -17.81 -0.11 17.80
N GLY A 89 -18.36 0.50 18.86
CA GLY A 89 -19.07 1.76 18.79
C GLY A 89 -20.38 1.67 18.00
N LEU A 90 -20.87 2.82 17.54
CA LEU A 90 -22.03 2.89 16.65
C LEU A 90 -21.58 2.88 15.19
N PRO A 91 -22.32 2.21 14.28
CA PRO A 91 -22.04 2.23 12.85
C PRO A 91 -21.89 3.65 12.28
N SER A 92 -22.78 4.57 12.64
CA SER A 92 -22.73 5.96 12.15
C SER A 92 -21.44 6.70 12.52
N ALA A 93 -20.81 6.37 13.66
CA ALA A 93 -19.55 6.98 14.07
C ALA A 93 -18.36 6.53 13.21
N LEU A 94 -18.48 5.42 12.47
CA LEU A 94 -17.45 4.96 11.54
C LEU A 94 -17.32 5.88 10.32
N LEU A 95 -18.42 6.50 9.87
CA LEU A 95 -18.41 7.42 8.72
C LEU A 95 -17.45 8.61 8.95
N GLU A 96 -17.34 9.08 10.19
CA GLU A 96 -16.47 10.20 10.55
C GLU A 96 -15.06 9.77 10.96
N ARG A 97 -14.87 8.52 11.41
CA ARG A 97 -13.59 8.08 11.96
C ARG A 97 -12.71 7.33 10.97
N ARG A 98 -13.31 6.63 10.00
CA ARG A 98 -12.60 5.78 9.04
C ARG A 98 -11.93 6.61 7.92
N PRO A 99 -10.59 6.59 7.79
CA PRO A 99 -9.88 7.37 6.78
C PRO A 99 -10.22 6.96 5.34
N ASP A 100 -10.53 5.69 5.11
CA ASP A 100 -10.93 5.14 3.80
C ASP A 100 -12.29 5.70 3.34
N ILE A 101 -13.27 5.80 4.23
CA ILE A 101 -14.58 6.40 3.92
C ILE A 101 -14.41 7.90 3.58
N ARG A 102 -13.62 8.62 4.40
CA ARG A 102 -13.30 10.03 4.14
C ARG A 102 -12.60 10.24 2.81
N ALA A 103 -11.63 9.39 2.46
CA ALA A 103 -10.95 9.47 1.17
C ALA A 103 -11.90 9.26 -0.01
N ALA A 104 -12.85 8.32 0.12
CA ALA A 104 -13.88 8.08 -0.88
C ALA A 104 -14.85 9.28 -1.02
N GLU A 105 -15.28 9.88 0.09
CA GLU A 105 -16.10 11.10 0.09
C GLU A 105 -15.39 12.27 -0.60
N GLN A 106 -14.13 12.54 -0.26
CA GLN A 106 -13.35 13.61 -0.89
C GLN A 106 -13.16 13.36 -2.39
N SER A 107 -13.03 12.10 -2.81
CA SER A 107 -12.98 11.73 -4.22
C SER A 107 -14.31 12.02 -4.94
N LEU A 108 -15.45 11.78 -4.29
CA LEU A 108 -16.78 12.14 -4.80
C LEU A 108 -16.96 13.66 -4.91
N ILE A 109 -16.56 14.42 -3.88
CA ILE A 109 -16.59 15.89 -3.90
C ILE A 109 -15.73 16.43 -5.05
N ALA A 110 -14.52 15.90 -5.24
CA ALA A 110 -13.64 16.28 -6.34
C ALA A 110 -14.27 15.97 -7.71
N ALA A 111 -14.94 14.83 -7.86
CA ALA A 111 -15.65 14.48 -9.09
C ALA A 111 -16.83 15.43 -9.36
N ASN A 112 -17.58 15.82 -8.31
CA ASN A 112 -18.64 16.80 -8.42
C ASN A 112 -18.12 18.18 -8.85
N ALA A 113 -16.98 18.63 -8.31
CA ALA A 113 -16.35 19.89 -8.71
C ALA A 113 -15.94 19.90 -10.20
N ARG A 114 -15.51 18.75 -10.74
CA ARG A 114 -15.17 18.62 -12.17
C ARG A 114 -16.38 18.81 -13.09
N ILE A 115 -17.60 18.51 -12.64
CA ILE A 115 -18.82 18.86 -13.39
C ILE A 115 -18.92 20.38 -13.55
N GLY A 116 -18.64 21.14 -12.49
CA GLY A 116 -18.58 22.60 -12.53
C GLY A 116 -17.55 23.11 -13.54
N VAL A 117 -16.35 22.52 -13.55
CA VAL A 117 -15.29 22.84 -14.54
C VAL A 117 -15.75 22.55 -15.97
N ALA A 118 -16.37 21.38 -16.21
CA ALA A 118 -16.88 21.03 -17.53
C ALA A 118 -18.02 21.97 -17.98
N LYS A 119 -18.89 22.39 -17.04
CA LYS A 119 -19.95 23.38 -17.31
C LYS A 119 -19.39 24.77 -17.56
N ALA A 120 -18.30 25.17 -16.89
CA ALA A 120 -17.65 26.46 -17.11
C ALA A 120 -17.17 26.66 -18.56
N ALA A 121 -16.86 25.58 -19.28
CA ALA A 121 -16.47 25.63 -20.68
C ALA A 121 -17.58 26.11 -21.64
N TYR A 122 -18.83 26.23 -21.19
CA TYR A 122 -19.91 26.88 -21.95
C TYR A 122 -19.87 28.41 -21.89
N PHE A 123 -19.17 28.98 -20.91
CA PHE A 123 -19.14 30.42 -20.67
C PHE A 123 -17.93 31.06 -21.39
N PRO A 124 -17.95 32.39 -21.59
CA PRO A 124 -16.81 33.12 -22.12
C PRO A 124 -15.56 32.89 -21.27
N GLN A 125 -14.45 32.54 -21.91
CA GLN A 125 -13.13 32.51 -21.28
C GLN A 125 -12.45 33.86 -21.49
N VAL A 126 -12.01 34.47 -20.41
CA VAL A 126 -11.28 35.74 -20.41
C VAL A 126 -9.82 35.44 -20.09
N THR A 127 -8.92 35.76 -21.04
CA THR A 127 -7.48 35.60 -20.90
C THR A 127 -6.85 36.99 -20.90
N LEU A 128 -5.98 37.27 -19.92
CA LEU A 128 -5.28 38.54 -19.80
C LEU A 128 -3.78 38.27 -19.92
N THR A 129 -3.17 38.71 -21.03
CA THR A 129 -1.73 38.53 -21.26
C THR A 129 -1.02 39.87 -21.10
N GLY A 130 0.01 39.92 -20.26
CA GLY A 130 0.84 41.12 -20.06
C GLY A 130 2.32 40.80 -20.26
N LEU A 131 3.06 41.73 -20.87
CA LEU A 131 4.51 41.65 -21.03
C LEU A 131 5.13 43.01 -20.65
N LEU A 132 6.24 42.97 -19.94
CA LEU A 132 7.06 44.14 -19.60
C LEU A 132 8.54 43.74 -19.78
N GLY A 133 9.32 44.55 -20.49
CA GLY A 133 10.74 44.26 -20.68
C GLY A 133 11.41 45.19 -21.67
N GLY A 134 12.53 44.72 -22.24
CA GLY A 134 13.27 45.43 -23.28
C GLY A 134 13.07 44.79 -24.65
N LYS A 135 12.86 45.58 -25.70
CA LYS A 135 12.90 45.12 -27.09
C LYS A 135 13.91 45.97 -27.86
N SER A 136 14.86 45.32 -28.52
CA SER A 136 15.88 46.00 -29.31
C SER A 136 16.22 45.22 -30.57
N THR A 137 16.59 45.91 -31.65
CA THR A 137 17.08 45.31 -32.90
C THR A 137 18.57 44.97 -32.84
N GLN A 138 19.30 45.50 -31.85
CA GLN A 138 20.71 45.21 -31.57
C GLN A 138 20.86 44.77 -30.11
N LEU A 139 21.69 43.77 -29.84
CA LEU A 139 21.90 43.23 -28.48
C LEU A 139 22.56 44.27 -27.53
N THR A 140 23.40 45.14 -28.08
CA THR A 140 24.12 46.19 -27.34
C THR A 140 23.19 47.26 -26.75
N SER A 141 22.04 47.48 -27.37
CA SER A 141 20.98 48.41 -26.92
C SER A 141 19.82 47.70 -26.22
N LEU A 142 20.01 46.48 -25.72
CA LEU A 142 18.95 45.73 -25.02
C LEU A 142 18.67 46.29 -23.61
N PHE A 143 19.66 46.94 -22.99
CA PHE A 143 19.58 47.55 -21.66
C PHE A 143 19.98 49.03 -21.64
N SER A 144 20.22 49.62 -22.81
CA SER A 144 20.67 51.01 -22.98
C SER A 144 19.83 51.72 -24.05
N GLY A 145 19.56 53.03 -23.89
CA GLY A 145 18.69 53.80 -24.81
C GLY A 145 17.18 53.54 -24.62
N PRO A 146 16.30 53.96 -25.55
CA PRO A 146 14.85 53.70 -25.49
C PRO A 146 14.53 52.23 -25.84
N HIS A 147 14.81 51.32 -24.91
CA HIS A 147 14.64 49.86 -25.06
C HIS A 147 13.37 49.33 -24.36
N SER A 148 12.80 50.10 -23.42
CA SER A 148 11.63 49.72 -22.64
C SER A 148 10.40 49.50 -23.53
N SER A 149 9.77 48.35 -23.37
CA SER A 149 8.60 47.91 -24.12
C SER A 149 7.64 47.19 -23.17
N TRP A 150 6.35 47.45 -23.32
CA TRP A 150 5.30 46.74 -22.60
C TRP A 150 4.15 46.41 -23.54
N SER A 151 3.39 45.38 -23.23
CA SER A 151 2.14 45.06 -23.91
C SER A 151 1.12 44.48 -22.93
N PHE A 152 -0.15 44.77 -23.21
CA PHE A 152 -1.29 44.19 -22.50
C PHE A 152 -2.33 43.79 -23.54
N VAL A 153 -2.67 42.50 -23.57
CA VAL A 153 -3.52 41.87 -24.59
C VAL A 153 -4.61 41.07 -23.88
N PRO A 154 -5.80 41.68 -23.65
CA PRO A 154 -6.97 40.95 -23.20
C PRO A 154 -7.61 40.20 -24.38
N GLN A 155 -8.07 38.98 -24.13
CA GLN A 155 -8.78 38.16 -25.12
C GLN A 155 -10.02 37.53 -24.46
N VAL A 156 -11.15 37.55 -25.17
CA VAL A 156 -12.37 36.84 -24.76
C VAL A 156 -12.77 35.88 -25.85
N GLY A 157 -12.96 34.61 -25.49
CA GLY A 157 -13.40 33.56 -26.40
C GLY A 157 -14.63 32.83 -25.88
N GLN A 158 -15.67 32.71 -26.71
CA GLN A 158 -16.85 31.93 -26.40
C GLN A 158 -17.19 30.96 -27.54
N PRO A 159 -17.34 29.65 -27.26
CA PRO A 159 -17.73 28.69 -28.27
C PRO A 159 -19.22 28.83 -28.63
N ILE A 160 -19.53 29.00 -29.92
CA ILE A 160 -20.91 29.06 -30.44
C ILE A 160 -21.39 27.67 -30.92
N PHE A 161 -20.52 26.94 -31.62
CA PHE A 161 -20.80 25.59 -32.12
C PHE A 161 -19.62 24.66 -31.82
N THR A 162 -19.92 23.50 -31.21
CA THR A 162 -18.89 22.53 -30.79
C THR A 162 -19.21 21.09 -31.18
N ALA A 163 -20.18 20.86 -32.07
CA ALA A 163 -20.61 19.52 -32.47
C ALA A 163 -20.84 18.56 -31.27
N ALA A 164 -21.53 19.06 -30.24
CA ALA A 164 -21.80 18.36 -28.97
C ALA A 164 -20.58 18.00 -28.09
N ARG A 165 -19.35 18.44 -28.43
CA ARG A 165 -18.14 18.19 -27.63
C ARG A 165 -18.32 18.60 -26.17
N LEU A 166 -18.79 19.83 -25.90
CA LEU A 166 -18.97 20.33 -24.53
C LEU A 166 -20.04 19.53 -23.76
N LYS A 167 -21.12 19.13 -24.46
CA LYS A 167 -22.17 18.29 -23.87
C LYS A 167 -21.64 16.91 -23.50
N GLY A 168 -20.79 16.34 -24.36
CA GLY A 168 -20.09 15.09 -24.10
C GLY A 168 -19.17 15.20 -22.88
N SER A 169 -18.40 16.28 -22.76
CA SER A 169 -17.52 16.51 -21.61
C SER A 169 -18.28 16.64 -20.29
N VAL A 170 -19.42 17.33 -20.26
CA VAL A 170 -20.27 17.40 -19.05
C VAL A 170 -20.84 16.03 -18.71
N LYS A 171 -21.38 15.29 -19.68
CA LYS A 171 -21.89 13.92 -19.45
C LYS A 171 -20.80 12.98 -18.94
N GLN A 172 -19.58 13.10 -19.45
CA GLN A 172 -18.45 12.33 -18.98
C GLN A 172 -18.13 12.66 -17.51
N ALA A 173 -18.11 13.94 -17.14
CA ALA A 173 -17.88 14.36 -15.77
C ALA A 173 -19.00 13.88 -14.82
N GLU A 174 -20.26 13.92 -15.26
CA GLU A 174 -21.42 13.39 -14.52
C GLU A 174 -21.29 11.89 -14.30
N ALA A 175 -20.94 11.11 -15.34
CA ALA A 175 -20.70 9.68 -15.22
C ALA A 175 -19.53 9.35 -14.29
N GLN A 176 -18.46 10.16 -14.28
CA GLN A 176 -17.36 10.01 -13.33
C GLN A 176 -17.78 10.28 -11.88
N ARG A 177 -18.63 11.29 -11.64
CA ARG A 177 -19.23 11.55 -10.32
C ARG A 177 -20.11 10.39 -9.87
N GLU A 178 -20.89 9.81 -10.77
CA GLU A 178 -21.72 8.65 -10.46
C GLU A 178 -20.87 7.42 -10.11
N SER A 179 -19.80 7.16 -10.87
CA SER A 179 -18.83 6.11 -10.51
C SER A 179 -18.20 6.34 -9.14
N ALA A 180 -17.88 7.59 -8.79
CA ALA A 180 -17.35 7.94 -7.47
C ALA A 180 -18.39 7.74 -6.35
N LEU A 181 -19.68 7.99 -6.62
CA LEU A 181 -20.76 7.75 -5.67
C LEU A 181 -20.89 6.25 -5.36
N VAL A 182 -20.94 5.40 -6.40
CA VAL A 182 -21.00 3.95 -6.22
C VAL A 182 -19.79 3.43 -5.44
N ARG A 183 -18.59 3.97 -5.67
CA ARG A 183 -17.40 3.62 -4.88
C ARG A 183 -17.50 4.03 -3.42
N TYR A 184 -18.07 5.20 -3.14
CA TYR A 184 -18.33 5.65 -1.77
C TYR A 184 -19.31 4.71 -1.06
N GLU A 185 -20.42 4.36 -1.72
CA GLU A 185 -21.40 3.39 -1.19
C GLU A 185 -20.79 2.01 -0.97
N GLN A 186 -19.95 1.51 -1.89
CA GLN A 186 -19.24 0.25 -1.72
C GLN A 186 -18.26 0.29 -0.53
N THR A 187 -17.57 1.40 -0.33
CA THR A 187 -16.63 1.58 0.79
C THR A 187 -17.38 1.57 2.12
N ILE A 188 -18.55 2.21 2.18
CA ILE A 188 -19.47 2.16 3.31
C ILE A 188 -19.91 0.72 3.57
N GLN A 189 -20.43 0.00 2.56
CA GLN A 189 -20.89 -1.38 2.72
C GLN A 189 -19.78 -2.30 3.26
N THR A 190 -18.57 -2.19 2.69
CA THR A 190 -17.39 -2.96 3.13
C THR A 190 -16.96 -2.60 4.54
N ALA A 191 -17.21 -1.38 5.00
CA ALA A 191 -16.84 -0.94 6.33
C ALA A 191 -17.82 -1.40 7.43
N PHE A 192 -19.05 -1.77 7.04
CA PHE A 192 -20.11 -2.22 7.94
C PHE A 192 -20.28 -3.74 8.02
N THR A 193 -19.61 -4.48 7.14
CA THR A 193 -19.49 -5.96 7.19
C THR A 193 -18.26 -6.37 7.97
#